data_AF-A0A8X6WUP9-F1
#
_entry.id   AF-A0A8X6WUP9-F1
#
_cell.length_a   1.000
_cell.length_b   1.000
_cell.length_c   1.000
_cell.angle_alpha   90.00
_cell.angle_beta   90.00
_cell.angle_gamma   90.00
#
_symmetry.space_group_name_H-M   'P 1'
#
loop_
_entity.id
_entity.type
_entity.pdbx_description
1 polymer ?
#
loop_
_entity_poly.entity_id
_entity_poly.type
_entity_poly.pdbx_seq_one_letter_code
_entity_poly.pdbx_strand_id
1 'polypeptide(L)'
;MTSAVIDFEGFQLSSELFVVKELAVCAVNDDSFRGRWLFKPPHSFDQLPTPKQCTYSWVTKNIHKIKWESGELPYFYFRYVLDVIMGMFTYIYVKEL
;
A
#
# COMPACT_ATOMS: atom_id res chain seq x y z
N MET A 1 21.03 -8.92 -12.94
CA MET A 1 20.52 -7.74 -12.20
C MET A 1 19.20 -8.13 -11.60
N THR A 2 18.96 -7.83 -10.33
CA THR A 2 17.67 -8.14 -9.68
C THR A 2 16.73 -6.97 -9.89
N SER A 3 15.51 -7.27 -10.31
CA SER A 3 14.47 -6.27 -10.51
C SER A 3 13.16 -6.75 -9.93
N ALA A 4 12.31 -5.83 -9.52
CA ALA A 4 10.98 -6.14 -9.03
C ALA A 4 9.94 -5.17 -9.57
N VAL A 5 8.70 -5.63 -9.69
CA VAL A 5 7.53 -4.78 -9.83
C VAL A 5 6.91 -4.63 -8.45
N ILE A 6 6.62 -3.40 -8.05
CA ILE A 6 5.81 -3.09 -6.87
C ILE A 6 4.49 -2.46 -7.28
N ASP A 7 3.48 -2.68 -6.46
CA ASP A 7 2.14 -2.11 -6.60
C ASP A 7 1.65 -1.62 -5.22
N PHE A 8 0.89 -0.54 -5.22
CA PHE A 8 0.37 0.07 -4.00
C PHE A 8 -1.14 0.28 -4.12
N GLU A 9 -1.87 -0.13 -3.08
CA GLU A 9 -3.29 0.20 -2.95
C GLU A 9 -3.52 1.00 -1.69
N GLY A 10 -4.44 1.96 -1.72
CA GLY A 10 -4.64 2.84 -0.58
C GLY A 10 -5.69 3.92 -0.79
N PHE A 11 -5.66 4.89 0.11
CA PHE A 11 -6.63 5.97 0.15
C PHE A 11 -5.94 7.33 -0.05
N GLN A 12 -6.47 8.13 -0.97
CA GLN A 12 -5.93 9.45 -1.26
C GLN A 12 -6.37 10.50 -0.24
N LEU A 13 -5.42 11.06 0.51
CA LEU A 13 -5.64 12.19 1.44
C LEU A 13 -5.72 13.52 0.70
N SER A 14 -4.80 13.77 -0.22
CA SER A 14 -4.77 14.93 -1.11
C SER A 14 -4.17 14.54 -2.46
N SER A 15 -4.08 15.48 -3.42
CA SER A 15 -3.52 15.22 -4.75
C SER A 15 -2.16 14.51 -4.73
N GLU A 16 -1.34 14.79 -3.72
CA GLU A 16 0.03 14.27 -3.59
C GLU A 16 0.24 13.33 -2.39
N LEU A 17 -0.80 13.11 -1.59
CA LEU A 17 -0.68 12.38 -0.33
C LEU A 17 -1.63 11.19 -0.28
N PHE A 18 -1.08 10.01 -0.01
CA PHE A 18 -1.81 8.75 0.07
C PHE A 18 -1.48 8.01 1.36
N VAL A 19 -2.48 7.30 1.89
CA VAL A 19 -2.28 6.27 2.90
C VAL A 19 -2.24 4.93 2.19
N VAL A 20 -1.04 4.38 2.03
CA VAL A 20 -0.83 3.04 1.48
C VAL A 20 -1.39 1.99 2.44
N LYS A 21 -2.34 1.18 1.98
CA LYS A 21 -2.96 0.10 2.75
C LYS A 21 -2.43 -1.27 2.37
N GLU A 22 -2.03 -1.45 1.12
CA GLU A 22 -1.36 -2.64 0.63
C GLU A 22 -0.10 -2.28 -0.13
N LEU A 23 0.96 -3.05 0.09
CA LEU A 23 2.15 -3.09 -0.74
C LEU A 23 2.30 -4.50 -1.27
N ALA A 24 2.35 -4.66 -2.59
CA ALA A 24 2.68 -5.91 -3.25
C ALA A 24 4.01 -5.78 -3.98
N VAL A 25 4.79 -6.85 -4.00
CA VAL A 25 6.06 -6.94 -4.74
C VAL A 25 6.16 -8.30 -5.42
N CYS A 26 6.66 -8.29 -6.64
CA CYS A 26 7.02 -9.49 -7.39
C CYS A 26 8.38 -9.27 -8.05
N ALA A 27 9.34 -10.16 -7.78
CA ALA A 27 10.59 -10.17 -8.52
C ALA A 27 10.35 -10.47 -10.01
N VAL A 28 11.17 -9.86 -10.86
CA VAL A 28 11.12 -9.97 -12.32
C VAL A 28 12.18 -10.97 -12.76
N ASN A 29 11.81 -11.87 -13.67
CA ASN A 29 12.65 -12.96 -14.21
C ASN A 29 13.09 -14.01 -13.18
N ASP A 30 12.63 -13.90 -11.94
CA ASP A 30 12.81 -14.87 -10.88
C ASP A 30 11.56 -14.89 -10.02
N ASP A 31 10.82 -15.99 -10.04
CA ASP A 31 9.59 -16.18 -9.25
C ASP A 31 9.88 -16.48 -7.78
N SER A 32 11.15 -16.43 -7.35
CA SER A 32 11.58 -16.75 -5.99
C SER A 32 11.04 -15.81 -4.92
N PHE A 33 10.69 -14.57 -5.26
CA PHE A 33 10.24 -13.58 -4.29
C PHE A 33 8.94 -12.90 -4.69
N ARG A 34 7.91 -13.14 -3.87
CA ARG A 34 6.62 -12.44 -3.89
C ARG A 34 6.26 -12.06 -2.47
N GLY A 35 5.84 -10.82 -2.29
CA GLY A 35 5.45 -10.30 -0.99
C GLY A 35 4.19 -9.47 -1.10
N ARG A 36 3.37 -9.54 -0.05
CA ARG A 36 2.17 -8.71 0.09
C ARG A 36 2.02 -8.36 1.56
N TRP A 37 1.88 -7.08 1.86
CA TRP A 37 1.72 -6.57 3.22
C TRP A 37 0.51 -5.67 3.29
N LEU A 38 -0.35 -5.90 4.29
CA LEU A 38 -1.42 -4.97 4.63
C LEU A 38 -1.09 -4.20 5.91
N PHE A 39 -1.24 -2.89 5.84
CA PHE A 39 -0.93 -1.99 6.95
C PHE A 39 -2.21 -1.49 7.60
N LYS A 40 -2.28 -1.54 8.94
CA LYS A 40 -3.28 -0.86 9.76
C LYS A 40 -3.24 0.65 9.49
N PRO A 41 -4.36 1.36 9.60
CA PRO A 41 -4.36 2.79 9.34
C PRO A 41 -3.53 3.53 10.42
N PRO A 42 -3.00 4.73 10.11
CA PRO A 42 -2.28 5.54 11.09
C PRO A 42 -3.18 6.16 12.17
N HIS A 43 -4.50 6.16 11.95
CA HIS A 43 -5.52 6.70 12.84
C HIS A 43 -6.88 6.04 12.55
N SER A 44 -7.85 6.15 13.46
CA SER A 44 -9.16 5.50 13.28
C SER A 44 -10.00 6.18 12.20
N PHE A 45 -10.94 5.43 11.62
CA PHE A 45 -11.84 5.92 10.57
C PHE A 45 -12.67 7.12 11.03
N ASP A 46 -13.10 7.11 12.29
CA ASP A 46 -13.93 8.16 12.88
C ASP A 46 -13.18 9.50 13.04
N GLN A 47 -11.84 9.47 13.00
CA GLN A 47 -10.99 10.66 13.02
C GLN A 47 -10.88 11.33 11.63
N LEU A 48 -11.37 10.69 10.57
CA LEU A 48 -11.40 11.28 9.23
C LEU A 48 -12.54 12.31 9.10
N PRO A 49 -12.37 13.37 8.30
CA PRO A 49 -13.47 14.25 7.93
C PRO A 49 -14.61 13.48 7.26
N THR A 50 -15.88 13.83 7.54
CA THR A 50 -17.07 13.16 6.98
C THR A 50 -17.04 12.98 5.45
N PRO A 51 -16.60 13.98 4.65
CA PRO A 51 -16.48 13.78 3.20
C PRO A 51 -15.51 12.64 2.83
N LYS A 52 -14.38 12.53 3.55
CA LYS A 52 -13.40 11.45 3.36
C LYS A 52 -13.95 10.10 3.78
N GLN A 53 -14.71 10.03 4.87
CA GLN A 53 -15.38 8.78 5.27
C GLN A 53 -16.33 8.27 4.17
N CYS A 54 -17.13 9.15 3.57
CA CYS A 54 -18.01 8.80 2.46
C CYS A 54 -17.21 8.30 1.25
N THR A 55 -16.18 9.04 0.83
CA THR A 55 -15.31 8.65 -0.29
C THR A 55 -14.64 7.30 -0.03
N TYR A 56 -14.02 7.11 1.13
CA TYR A 56 -13.28 5.89 1.44
C TYR A 56 -14.19 4.68 1.60
N SER A 57 -15.41 4.87 2.09
CA SER A 57 -16.44 3.83 2.10
C SER A 57 -16.80 3.40 0.68
N TRP A 58 -16.95 4.36 -0.25
CA TRP A 58 -17.22 4.08 -1.65
C TRP A 58 -16.04 3.35 -2.32
N VAL A 59 -14.80 3.83 -2.12
CA VAL A 59 -13.60 3.20 -2.68
C VAL A 59 -13.44 1.78 -2.14
N THR A 60 -13.59 1.59 -0.82
CA THR A 60 -13.60 0.26 -0.20
C THR A 60 -14.65 -0.63 -0.84
N LYS A 61 -15.88 -0.13 -1.06
CA LYS A 61 -16.96 -0.95 -1.61
C LYS A 61 -16.76 -1.27 -3.10
N ASN A 62 -16.15 -0.40 -3.89
CA ASN A 62 -16.20 -0.50 -5.36
C ASN A 62 -14.85 -0.73 -6.05
N ILE A 63 -13.72 -0.41 -5.41
CA ILE A 63 -12.38 -0.51 -6.00
C ILE A 63 -11.63 -1.68 -5.36
N HIS A 64 -10.78 -1.43 -4.36
CA HIS A 64 -9.80 -2.40 -3.87
C HIS A 64 -10.32 -3.35 -2.77
N LYS A 65 -11.52 -3.15 -2.22
CA LYS A 65 -12.14 -4.02 -1.16
C LYS A 65 -11.41 -4.05 0.19
N ILE A 66 -10.43 -3.18 0.39
CA ILE A 66 -9.65 -3.07 1.64
C ILE A 66 -10.35 -2.08 2.57
N LYS A 67 -10.77 -2.51 3.76
CA LYS A 67 -11.38 -1.58 4.73
C LYS A 67 -10.33 -0.69 5.36
N TRP A 68 -10.72 0.52 5.79
CA TRP A 68 -9.81 1.44 6.47
C TRP A 68 -9.12 0.81 7.68
N GLU A 69 -9.86 0.08 8.51
CA GLU A 69 -9.35 -0.58 9.72
C GLU A 69 -8.65 -1.93 9.46
N SER A 70 -8.59 -2.40 8.21
CA SER A 70 -7.91 -3.65 7.86
C SER A 70 -6.38 -3.52 7.94
N GLY A 71 -5.70 -4.66 8.10
CA GLY A 71 -4.24 -4.78 8.05
C GLY A 71 -3.67 -5.48 9.28
N GLU A 72 -2.57 -6.20 9.09
CA GLU A 72 -1.89 -6.92 10.18
C GLU A 72 -0.78 -6.06 10.80
N LEU A 73 -0.07 -5.29 9.98
CA LEU A 73 1.10 -4.54 10.40
C LEU A 73 0.76 -3.12 10.85
N PRO A 74 1.29 -2.62 11.97
CA PRO A 74 1.23 -1.19 12.28
C PRO A 74 1.82 -0.32 11.16
N TYR A 75 1.24 0.86 10.93
CA TYR A 75 1.59 1.70 9.79
C TYR A 75 3.07 2.09 9.71
N PHE A 76 3.75 2.26 10.85
CA PHE A 76 5.16 2.62 10.88
C PHE A 76 6.09 1.56 10.26
N TYR A 77 5.64 0.30 10.15
CA TYR A 77 6.39 -0.75 9.45
C TYR A 77 6.43 -0.55 7.93
N PHE A 78 5.54 0.26 7.36
CA PHE A 78 5.51 0.51 5.92
C PHE A 78 6.88 0.98 5.41
N ARG A 79 7.47 1.97 6.09
CA ARG A 79 8.79 2.50 5.71
C ARG A 79 9.88 1.43 5.78
N TYR A 80 9.88 0.64 6.86
CA TYR A 80 10.85 -0.44 7.05
C TYR A 80 10.76 -1.49 5.94
N VAL A 81 9.54 -1.96 5.63
CA VAL A 81 9.32 -2.94 4.54
C VAL A 81 9.79 -2.37 3.20
N LEU A 82 9.46 -1.11 2.92
CA LEU A 82 9.86 -0.45 1.68
C LEU A 82 11.38 -0.31 1.57
N ASP A 83 12.06 0.08 2.64
CA ASP A 83 13.53 0.20 2.67
C ASP A 83 14.21 -1.15 2.43
N VAL A 84 13.68 -2.24 3.01
CA VAL A 84 14.19 -3.60 2.74
C VAL A 84 14.03 -3.97 1.26
N ILE A 85 12.85 -3.74 0.67
CA ILE A 85 12.60 -4.02 -0.75
C ILE A 85 13.54 -3.19 -1.63
N MET A 86 13.70 -1.89 -1.34
CA MET A 86 14.60 -0.99 -2.06
C MET A 86 16.08 -1.41 -1.94
N GLY A 87 16.47 -2.06 -0.84
CA GLY A 87 17.81 -2.63 -0.69
C GLY A 87 18.03 -3.96 -1.41
N MET A 88 16.97 -4.73 -1.67
CA MET A 88 17.05 -6.06 -2.28
C MET A 88 17.13 -6.03 -3.82
N PHE A 89 16.53 -5.02 -4.46
CA PHE A 89 16.39 -4.95 -5.92
C PHE A 89 17.16 -3.77 -6.50
N THR A 90 17.90 -4.00 -7.58
CA THR A 90 18.62 -2.93 -8.29
C THR A 90 17.66 -2.03 -9.07
N TYR A 91 16.59 -2.59 -9.63
CA TYR A 91 15.56 -1.85 -10.35
C TYR A 91 14.18 -2.16 -9.79
N ILE A 92 13.41 -1.11 -9.55
CA ILE A 92 12.04 -1.20 -9.08
C ILE A 92 11.15 -0.51 -10.10
N TYR A 93 10.21 -1.26 -10.64
CA TYR A 93 9.14 -0.75 -11.47
C TYR A 93 7.90 -0.57 -10.60
N VAL A 94 7.21 0.56 -10.75
CA VAL A 94 5.92 0.77 -10.09
C VAL A 94 4.85 0.47 -11.13
N LYS A 95 3.94 -0.46 -10.80
CA LYS A 95 2.77 -0.73 -11.62
C LYS A 95 1.79 0.42 -11.42
N GLU A 96 1.30 0.99 -12.51
CA GLU A 96 0.32 2.10 -12.54
C GLU A 96 0.84 3.50 -12.14
N LEU A 97 1.86 3.99 -12.86
CA LEU A 97 2.04 5.43 -13.12
C LEU A 97 1.78 5.75 -14.59
#